data_AF-A0A8S3Y465-F1
#
_entry.id   AF-A0A8S3Y465-F1
#
_cell.length_a   1.000
_cell.length_b   1.000
_cell.length_c   1.000
_cell.angle_alpha   90.00
_cell.angle_beta   90.00
_cell.angle_gamma   90.00
#
_symmetry.space_group_name_H-M   'P 1'
#
loop_
_entity.id
_entity.type
_entity.pdbx_description
1 polymer ?
#
loop_
_entity_poly.entity_id
_entity_poly.type
_entity_poly.pdbx_seq_one_letter_code
_entity_poly.pdbx_strand_id
1 'polypeptide(L)'
;MPRGKYTNHKGRNRKFTSPEELEEQRKQEEQKQKWRKEHGPSSSEEESDDKSGSGDSDDSDSEDDQPAKAKGVSGLIEVENPNRVVKKNKKLSNLDNLGEGEKPQLSRREREEIERQRAAAAYQKAHAEGKTDQARADLARLAIIRQQREEAAKRREAEKKAKDESTKKK
;
A
#
# COMPACT_ATOMS: atom_id res chain seq x y z
N MET A 1 37.09 29.23 -6.95
CA MET A 1 36.08 28.53 -6.14
C MET A 1 36.49 27.07 -5.99
N PRO A 2 36.60 26.52 -4.76
CA PRO A 2 36.95 25.11 -4.57
C PRO A 2 35.75 24.22 -4.93
N ARG A 3 35.96 23.21 -5.79
CA ARG A 3 34.92 22.24 -6.14
C ARG A 3 34.71 21.25 -4.99
N GLY A 4 33.46 20.93 -4.67
CA GLY A 4 33.08 20.07 -3.55
C GLY A 4 33.76 18.69 -3.63
N LYS A 5 34.20 18.18 -2.47
CA LYS A 5 34.81 16.85 -2.38
C LYS A 5 33.73 15.78 -2.57
N TYR A 6 33.85 14.97 -3.62
CA TYR A 6 32.96 13.84 -3.87
C TYR A 6 32.94 12.88 -2.66
N THR A 7 31.74 12.54 -2.20
CA THR A 7 31.52 11.61 -1.10
C THR A 7 31.69 10.18 -1.59
N ASN A 8 32.80 9.54 -1.22
CA ASN A 8 33.05 8.13 -1.57
C ASN A 8 32.19 7.21 -0.71
N HIS A 9 31.13 6.66 -1.31
CA HIS A 9 30.20 5.72 -0.66
C HIS A 9 30.73 4.27 -0.60
N LYS A 10 31.91 4.00 -1.16
CA LYS A 10 32.54 2.67 -1.21
C LYS A 10 32.88 2.20 0.21
N GLY A 11 32.32 1.08 0.65
CA GLY A 11 32.56 0.50 1.98
C GLY A 11 31.62 0.99 3.10
N ARG A 12 30.67 1.88 2.81
CA ARG A 12 29.62 2.25 3.78
C ARG A 12 28.63 1.10 3.94
N ASN A 13 28.35 0.70 5.19
CA ASN A 13 27.37 -0.36 5.50
C ASN A 13 26.00 -0.02 4.89
N ARG A 14 25.42 -0.97 4.14
CA ARG A 14 24.08 -0.83 3.56
C ARG A 14 23.07 -0.72 4.71
N LYS A 15 22.46 0.44 4.85
CA LYS A 15 21.26 0.62 5.69
C LYS A 15 20.06 0.22 4.83
N PHE A 16 19.32 -0.76 5.30
CA PHE A 16 17.98 -1.05 4.81
C PHE A 16 17.02 -0.29 5.71
N THR A 17 16.04 0.41 5.14
CA THR A 17 14.94 0.99 5.91
C THR A 17 14.18 -0.13 6.60
N SER A 18 13.76 0.09 7.85
CA SER A 18 12.91 -0.89 8.53
C SER A 18 11.49 -0.84 7.93
N PRO A 19 10.69 -1.93 8.02
CA PRO A 19 9.29 -1.89 7.58
C PRO A 19 8.48 -0.85 8.37
N GLU A 20 8.79 -0.67 9.65
CA GLU A 20 8.21 0.35 10.54
C GLU A 20 8.53 1.78 10.05
N GLU A 21 9.78 2.02 9.65
CA GLU A 21 10.26 3.31 9.11
C GLU A 21 9.62 3.64 7.74
N LEU A 22 9.31 2.63 6.93
CA LEU A 22 8.54 2.79 5.68
C LEU A 22 7.06 3.11 5.95
N GLU A 23 6.44 2.47 6.95
CA GLU A 23 5.07 2.78 7.37
C GLU A 23 4.96 4.19 7.95
N GLU A 24 5.94 4.63 8.73
CA GLU A 24 6.01 6.00 9.25
C GLU A 24 6.18 7.03 8.12
N GLN A 25 7.07 6.79 7.15
CA GLN A 25 7.23 7.67 5.98
C GLN A 25 5.91 7.80 5.22
N ARG A 26 5.25 6.69 4.89
CA ARG A 26 3.94 6.70 4.23
C ARG A 26 2.88 7.44 5.05
N LYS A 27 2.87 7.27 6.37
CA LYS A 27 1.93 7.97 7.28
C LYS A 27 2.20 9.47 7.35
N GLN A 28 3.46 9.91 7.23
CA GLN A 28 3.82 11.32 7.13
C GLN A 28 3.42 11.90 5.76
N GLU A 29 3.61 11.16 4.66
CA GLU A 29 3.13 11.55 3.34
C GLU A 29 1.60 11.68 3.30
N GLU A 30 0.86 10.71 3.85
CA GLU A 30 -0.61 10.78 3.96
C GLU A 30 -1.07 12.00 4.78
N GLN A 31 -0.34 12.40 5.82
CA GLN A 31 -0.62 13.63 6.58
C GLN A 31 -0.31 14.89 5.78
N LYS A 32 0.86 14.98 5.12
CA LYS A 32 1.23 16.11 4.24
C LYS A 32 0.25 16.26 3.07
N GLN A 33 -0.25 15.14 2.53
CA GLN A 33 -1.28 15.10 1.49
C GLN A 33 -2.64 15.61 2.01
N LYS A 34 -3.07 15.22 3.21
CA LYS A 34 -4.29 15.75 3.85
C LYS A 34 -4.16 17.26 4.12
N TRP A 35 -3.07 17.69 4.73
CA TRP A 35 -2.79 19.10 4.99
C TRP A 35 -2.83 19.95 3.71
N ARG A 36 -2.20 19.48 2.61
CA ARG A 36 -2.24 20.18 1.31
C ARG A 36 -3.64 20.21 0.67
N LYS A 37 -4.49 19.21 0.94
CA LYS A 37 -5.90 19.21 0.51
C LYS A 37 -6.77 20.16 1.34
N GLU A 38 -6.49 20.29 2.64
CA GLU A 38 -7.25 21.13 3.57
C GLU A 38 -6.87 22.62 3.47
N HIS A 39 -5.59 22.92 3.19
CA HIS A 39 -5.07 24.30 3.13
C HIS A 39 -4.76 24.83 1.71
N GLY A 40 -4.86 23.98 0.68
CA GLY A 40 -4.56 24.35 -0.70
C GLY A 40 -3.07 24.57 -0.98
N PRO A 41 -2.67 24.76 -2.26
CA PRO A 41 -1.27 24.84 -2.68
C PRO A 41 -0.64 26.24 -2.48
N SER A 42 -1.06 27.03 -1.49
CA SER A 42 -0.69 28.45 -1.37
C SER A 42 -0.21 28.88 0.02
N SER A 43 0.97 28.42 0.44
CA SER A 43 1.92 29.21 1.26
C SER A 43 3.30 28.53 1.34
N SER A 44 4.35 29.28 1.02
CA SER A 44 5.79 29.08 1.33
C SER A 44 6.08 28.57 2.77
N GLU A 45 7.21 27.96 3.17
CA GLU A 45 8.52 27.52 2.59
C GLU A 45 9.23 26.68 3.72
N GLU A 46 10.34 25.93 3.62
CA GLU A 46 11.29 25.50 2.56
C GLU A 46 12.00 24.18 3.04
N GLU A 47 12.65 23.43 2.14
CA GLU A 47 14.09 23.03 2.15
C GLU A 47 14.36 21.78 1.26
N SER A 48 15.41 21.89 0.44
CA SER A 48 16.25 20.85 -0.20
C SER A 48 15.74 19.94 -1.35
N ASP A 49 15.89 20.47 -2.57
CA ASP A 49 16.77 19.99 -3.67
C ASP A 49 16.47 18.74 -4.57
N ASP A 50 16.28 19.09 -5.85
CA ASP A 50 16.78 18.49 -7.12
C ASP A 50 15.86 17.75 -8.12
N LYS A 51 15.73 18.43 -9.27
CA LYS A 51 15.55 18.01 -10.66
C LYS A 51 14.29 17.30 -11.20
N SER A 52 13.68 18.10 -12.10
CA SER A 52 13.51 17.85 -13.55
C SER A 52 12.18 17.24 -14.04
N GLY A 53 11.60 17.94 -15.02
CA GLY A 53 10.35 17.55 -15.68
C GLY A 53 9.63 18.76 -16.27
N SER A 54 10.07 19.24 -17.43
CA SER A 54 9.31 20.23 -18.21
C SER A 54 8.00 19.58 -18.69
N GLY A 55 6.89 20.28 -18.51
CA GLY A 55 5.54 19.79 -18.79
C GLY A 55 4.53 20.93 -18.73
N ASP A 56 4.67 21.87 -19.65
CA ASP A 56 3.62 22.85 -19.95
C ASP A 56 2.39 22.08 -20.46
N SER A 57 1.28 22.16 -19.73
CA SER A 57 -0.03 21.70 -20.17
C SER A 57 -1.09 22.57 -19.51
N ASP A 58 -1.57 23.53 -20.29
CA ASP A 58 -2.82 24.24 -20.05
C ASP A 58 -3.95 23.21 -19.91
N ASP A 59 -4.41 22.98 -18.68
CA ASP A 59 -5.61 22.20 -18.39
C ASP A 59 -6.63 23.14 -17.73
N SER A 60 -7.41 23.79 -18.59
CA SER A 60 -8.47 24.70 -18.20
C SER A 60 -9.65 23.90 -17.66
N ASP A 61 -9.55 23.45 -16.41
CA ASP A 61 -10.60 22.71 -15.70
C ASP A 61 -11.75 23.65 -15.32
N SER A 62 -12.54 24.01 -16.33
CA SER A 62 -13.75 24.81 -16.20
C SER A 62 -14.92 23.93 -15.72
N GLU A 63 -14.93 23.61 -14.42
CA GLU A 63 -16.06 22.95 -13.73
C GLU A 63 -17.35 23.80 -13.78
N ASP A 64 -18.07 23.73 -14.91
CA ASP A 64 -19.45 24.22 -15.04
C ASP A 64 -20.43 23.05 -15.27
N ASP A 65 -20.40 22.02 -14.39
CA ASP A 65 -21.45 20.97 -14.33
C ASP A 65 -22.73 21.48 -13.63
N GLN A 66 -23.05 22.76 -13.84
CA GLN A 66 -24.41 23.26 -13.67
C GLN A 66 -25.19 22.99 -14.96
N PRO A 67 -26.51 22.72 -14.90
CA PRO A 67 -27.33 22.62 -16.10
C PRO A 67 -27.46 24.02 -16.73
N ALA A 68 -26.47 24.38 -17.55
CA ALA A 68 -26.47 25.62 -18.31
C ALA A 68 -27.77 25.72 -19.11
N LYS A 69 -28.64 26.65 -18.72
CA LYS A 69 -29.93 26.90 -19.38
C LYS A 69 -29.67 27.03 -20.87
N ALA A 70 -30.28 26.16 -21.68
CA ALA A 70 -29.95 25.99 -23.08
C ALA A 70 -29.91 27.34 -23.80
N LYS A 71 -28.72 27.73 -24.27
CA LYS A 71 -28.49 29.05 -24.86
C LYS A 71 -28.99 29.02 -26.30
N GLY A 72 -30.06 29.76 -26.58
CA GLY A 72 -30.67 29.84 -27.91
C GLY A 72 -31.25 28.51 -28.41
N VAL A 73 -31.06 28.23 -29.70
CA VAL A 73 -31.67 27.08 -30.41
C VAL A 73 -31.07 25.72 -29.99
N SER A 74 -29.99 25.71 -29.21
CA SER A 74 -29.29 24.48 -28.76
C SER A 74 -30.16 23.47 -28.00
N GLY A 75 -31.24 23.91 -27.36
CA GLY A 75 -32.20 23.03 -26.68
C GLY A 75 -33.31 22.46 -27.59
N LEU A 76 -33.40 22.90 -28.84
CA LEU A 76 -34.45 22.51 -29.80
C LEU A 76 -33.96 21.46 -30.81
N ILE A 77 -32.65 21.22 -30.89
CA ILE A 77 -32.04 20.25 -31.80
C ILE A 77 -31.79 18.94 -31.04
N GLU A 78 -32.34 17.84 -31.54
CA GLU A 78 -32.09 16.50 -30.99
C GLU A 78 -30.66 16.05 -31.34
N VAL A 79 -29.87 15.70 -30.32
CA VAL A 79 -28.46 15.31 -30.50
C VAL A 79 -28.34 13.79 -30.51
N GLU A 80 -28.38 13.20 -31.70
CA GLU A 80 -28.26 11.75 -31.98
C GLU A 80 -26.82 11.20 -31.86
N ASN A 81 -25.98 11.77 -30.99
CA ASN A 81 -24.61 11.26 -30.81
C ASN A 81 -24.64 9.96 -29.95
N PRO A 82 -24.25 8.79 -30.50
CA PRO A 82 -24.34 7.51 -29.80
C PRO A 82 -23.38 7.39 -28.60
N ASN A 83 -22.32 8.21 -28.57
CA ASN A 83 -21.38 8.28 -27.44
C ASN A 83 -21.80 9.31 -26.37
N ARG A 84 -22.95 9.98 -26.53
CA ARG A 84 -23.44 11.00 -25.58
C ARG A 84 -24.02 10.33 -24.33
N VAL A 85 -23.32 10.45 -23.20
CA VAL A 85 -23.81 9.98 -21.90
C VAL A 85 -24.97 10.86 -21.43
N VAL A 86 -26.20 10.38 -21.61
CA VAL A 86 -27.42 11.06 -21.13
C VAL A 86 -27.59 10.80 -19.62
N LYS A 87 -27.15 11.76 -18.78
CA LYS A 87 -27.43 11.77 -17.34
C LYS A 87 -28.96 11.82 -17.12
N LYS A 88 -29.58 10.71 -16.68
CA LYS A 88 -31.01 10.64 -16.31
C LYS A 88 -31.18 10.76 -14.80
N ASN A 89 -31.89 11.79 -14.36
CA ASN A 89 -32.12 12.07 -12.93
C ASN A 89 -33.05 11.01 -12.32
N LYS A 90 -32.51 10.05 -11.56
CA LYS A 90 -33.28 9.05 -10.81
C LYS A 90 -33.75 9.62 -9.48
N LYS A 91 -35.01 9.40 -9.11
CA LYS A 91 -35.57 9.80 -7.82
C LYS A 91 -35.04 8.89 -6.71
N LEU A 92 -34.70 9.45 -5.55
CA LEU A 92 -34.11 8.72 -4.42
C LEU A 92 -35.01 7.56 -3.93
N SER A 93 -36.33 7.74 -3.93
CA SER A 93 -37.34 6.70 -3.60
C SER A 93 -37.24 5.41 -4.41
N ASN A 94 -36.57 5.45 -5.58
CA ASN A 94 -36.45 4.31 -6.48
C ASN A 94 -35.11 3.59 -6.33
N LEU A 95 -34.21 4.05 -5.44
CA LEU A 95 -32.96 3.37 -5.11
C LEU A 95 -33.17 2.27 -4.07
N ASP A 96 -33.98 2.53 -3.03
CA ASP A 96 -34.23 1.56 -1.97
C ASP A 96 -34.95 0.30 -2.49
N ASN A 97 -35.92 0.48 -3.39
CA ASN A 97 -36.63 -0.60 -4.07
C ASN A 97 -35.76 -1.42 -5.05
N LEU A 98 -34.51 -1.01 -5.28
CA LEU A 98 -33.55 -1.73 -6.12
C LEU A 98 -32.71 -2.76 -5.34
N GLY A 99 -32.89 -2.84 -4.01
CA GLY A 99 -32.18 -3.79 -3.14
C GLY A 99 -32.81 -5.18 -3.04
N GLU A 100 -34.12 -5.31 -3.26
CA GLU A 100 -34.86 -6.58 -3.14
C GLU A 100 -35.02 -7.32 -4.47
N GLY A 101 -35.04 -6.60 -5.60
CA GLY A 101 -35.07 -7.18 -6.94
C GLY A 101 -33.68 -7.59 -7.41
N GLU A 102 -33.35 -8.88 -7.26
CA GLU A 102 -32.13 -9.56 -7.77
C GLU A 102 -30.83 -8.73 -7.73
N LYS A 103 -30.02 -8.94 -6.68
CA LYS A 103 -28.62 -8.47 -6.61
C LYS A 103 -27.96 -8.61 -7.99
N PRO A 104 -27.43 -7.53 -8.59
CA PRO A 104 -26.96 -7.54 -9.97
C PRO A 104 -26.01 -8.71 -10.15
N GLN A 105 -26.40 -9.62 -11.04
CA GLN A 105 -25.70 -10.88 -11.22
C GLN A 105 -24.33 -10.59 -11.81
N LEU A 106 -23.33 -10.47 -10.92
CA LEU A 106 -21.92 -10.23 -11.26
C LEU A 106 -21.57 -11.09 -12.47
N SER A 107 -20.97 -10.47 -13.48
CA SER A 107 -20.57 -11.13 -14.71
C SER A 107 -19.75 -12.37 -14.37
N ARG A 108 -19.86 -13.42 -15.17
CA ARG A 108 -19.10 -14.67 -14.96
C ARG A 108 -17.61 -14.38 -14.70
N ARG A 109 -17.05 -13.43 -15.44
CA ARG A 109 -15.67 -12.94 -15.30
C ARG A 109 -15.40 -12.31 -13.92
N GLU A 110 -16.31 -11.49 -13.41
CA GLU A 110 -16.20 -10.83 -12.10
C GLU A 110 -16.31 -11.84 -10.95
N ARG A 111 -17.17 -12.87 -11.09
CA ARG A 111 -17.28 -13.97 -10.12
C ARG A 111 -15.98 -14.78 -10.05
N GLU A 112 -15.45 -15.19 -11.20
CA GLU A 112 -14.18 -15.93 -11.31
C GLU A 112 -12.98 -15.10 -10.79
N GLU A 113 -13.00 -13.77 -10.99
CA GLU A 113 -11.95 -12.86 -10.48
C GLU A 113 -12.03 -12.67 -8.97
N ILE A 114 -13.22 -12.47 -8.39
CA ILE A 114 -13.43 -12.42 -6.93
C ILE A 114 -13.06 -13.76 -6.28
N GLU A 115 -13.40 -14.89 -6.90
CA GLU A 115 -13.01 -16.21 -6.42
C GLU A 115 -11.49 -16.40 -6.46
N ARG A 116 -10.82 -16.00 -7.56
CA ARG A 116 -9.35 -16.01 -7.66
C ARG A 116 -8.70 -15.15 -6.57
N GLN A 117 -9.22 -13.95 -6.31
CA GLN A 117 -8.73 -13.08 -5.24
C GLN A 117 -8.92 -13.72 -3.86
N ARG A 118 -10.08 -14.31 -3.59
CA ARG A 118 -10.37 -15.04 -2.34
C ARG A 118 -9.46 -16.26 -2.16
N ALA A 119 -9.23 -17.03 -3.22
CA ALA A 119 -8.34 -18.19 -3.20
C ALA A 119 -6.88 -17.78 -2.95
N ALA A 120 -6.40 -16.71 -3.59
CA ALA A 120 -5.07 -16.15 -3.34
C ALA A 120 -4.92 -15.64 -1.89
N ALA A 121 -5.91 -14.91 -1.38
CA ALA A 121 -5.92 -14.44 0.01
C ALA A 121 -5.99 -15.61 1.01
N ALA A 122 -6.77 -16.65 0.73
CA ALA A 122 -6.85 -17.87 1.55
C ALA A 122 -5.51 -18.64 1.55
N TYR A 123 -4.84 -18.74 0.39
CA TYR A 123 -3.50 -19.32 0.30
C TYR A 123 -2.47 -18.52 1.10
N GLN A 124 -2.44 -17.19 0.95
CA GLN A 124 -1.55 -16.31 1.71
C GLN A 124 -1.81 -16.41 3.22
N LYS A 125 -3.07 -16.45 3.64
CA LYS A 125 -3.46 -16.66 5.04
C LYS A 125 -3.00 -18.03 5.55
N ALA A 126 -3.24 -19.11 4.81
CA ALA A 126 -2.77 -20.45 5.19
C ALA A 126 -1.24 -20.55 5.22
N HIS A 127 -0.54 -19.80 4.37
CA HIS A 127 0.91 -19.72 4.36
C HIS A 127 1.44 -18.97 5.59
N ALA A 128 0.84 -17.84 5.95
CA ALA A 128 1.18 -17.09 7.17
C ALA A 128 0.85 -17.86 8.45
N GLU A 129 -0.25 -18.62 8.46
CA GLU A 129 -0.63 -19.54 9.55
C GLU A 129 0.27 -20.78 9.65
N GLY A 130 1.25 -20.96 8.75
CA GLY A 130 2.16 -22.11 8.78
C GLY A 130 1.56 -23.42 8.28
N LYS A 131 0.42 -23.40 7.57
CA LYS A 131 -0.32 -24.60 7.15
C LYS A 131 0.12 -25.15 5.79
N THR A 132 0.62 -24.31 4.89
CA THR A 132 1.18 -24.74 3.60
C THR A 132 2.46 -25.55 3.80
N ASP A 133 2.74 -26.52 2.93
CA ASP A 133 3.90 -27.41 3.07
C ASP A 133 5.24 -26.67 3.12
N GLN A 134 5.35 -25.59 2.35
CA GLN A 134 6.50 -24.68 2.35
C GLN A 134 6.69 -24.04 3.74
N ALA A 135 5.63 -23.46 4.30
CA ALA A 135 5.68 -22.85 5.63
C ALA A 135 5.96 -23.89 6.74
N ARG A 136 5.39 -25.10 6.62
CA ARG A 136 5.66 -26.20 7.55
C ARG A 136 7.14 -26.60 7.52
N ALA A 137 7.74 -26.69 6.33
CA ALA A 137 9.17 -26.99 6.17
C ALA A 137 10.05 -25.87 6.76
N ASP A 138 9.73 -24.60 6.51
CA ASP A 138 10.48 -23.47 7.07
C ASP A 138 10.36 -23.38 8.59
N LEU A 139 9.16 -23.57 9.15
CA LEU A 139 8.96 -23.63 10.60
C LEU A 139 9.71 -24.82 11.23
N ALA A 140 9.71 -25.99 10.60
CA ALA A 140 10.49 -27.14 11.05
C ALA A 140 12.00 -26.86 11.01
N ARG A 141 12.50 -26.23 9.94
CA ARG A 141 13.90 -25.81 9.83
C ARG A 141 14.28 -24.81 10.93
N LEU A 142 13.42 -23.84 11.22
CA LEU A 142 13.61 -22.89 12.32
C LEU A 142 13.56 -23.57 13.70
N ALA A 143 12.72 -24.59 13.88
CA ALA A 143 12.65 -25.38 15.12
C ALA A 143 13.97 -26.14 15.38
N ILE A 144 14.54 -26.79 14.35
CA ILE A 144 15.85 -27.47 14.45
C ILE A 144 16.94 -26.47 14.86
N ILE A 145 16.96 -25.27 14.27
CA ILE A 145 17.93 -24.22 14.63
C ILE A 145 17.73 -23.73 16.08
N ARG A 146 16.50 -23.62 16.57
CA ARG A 146 16.21 -23.29 17.98
C ARG A 146 16.73 -24.38 18.91
N GLN A 147 16.40 -25.64 18.64
CA GLN A 147 16.89 -26.80 19.41
C GLN A 147 18.43 -26.83 19.49
N GLN A 148 19.12 -26.70 18.35
CA GLN A 148 20.59 -26.66 18.33
C GLN A 148 21.18 -25.48 19.14
N ARG A 149 20.52 -24.32 19.15
CA ARG A 149 20.94 -23.16 19.96
C ARG A 149 20.70 -23.38 21.45
N GLU A 150 19.56 -23.95 21.82
CA GLU A 150 19.20 -24.28 23.21
C GLU A 150 20.10 -25.38 23.78
N GLU A 151 20.37 -26.44 23.01
CA GLU A 151 21.33 -27.49 23.36
C GLU A 151 22.75 -26.93 23.51
N ALA A 152 23.21 -26.08 22.59
CA ALA A 152 24.51 -25.43 22.71
C ALA A 152 24.59 -24.47 23.91
N ALA A 153 23.51 -23.76 24.25
CA ALA A 153 23.44 -22.93 25.45
C ALA A 153 23.50 -23.78 26.73
N LYS A 154 22.65 -24.81 26.83
CA LYS A 154 22.60 -25.76 27.94
C LYS A 154 23.94 -26.48 28.14
N ARG A 155 24.61 -26.88 27.05
CA ARG A 155 25.96 -27.46 27.08
C ARG A 155 26.98 -26.48 27.64
N ARG A 156 27.01 -25.23 27.16
CA ARG A 156 27.92 -24.20 27.70
C ARG A 156 27.64 -23.88 29.18
N GLU A 157 26.38 -23.92 29.62
CA GLU A 157 26.04 -23.74 31.04
C GLU A 157 26.48 -24.91 31.90
N ALA A 158 26.34 -26.15 31.42
CA ALA A 158 26.83 -27.33 32.12
C ALA A 158 28.37 -27.33 32.21
N GLU A 159 29.07 -27.01 31.11
CA GLU A 159 30.53 -26.88 31.08
C GLU A 159 31.03 -25.77 32.02
N LYS A 160 30.33 -24.63 32.11
CA LYS A 160 30.62 -23.57 33.09
C LYS A 160 30.43 -24.06 34.53
N LYS A 161 29.27 -24.62 34.87
CA LYS A 161 28.98 -25.14 36.23
C LYS A 161 29.99 -26.21 36.66
N ALA A 162 30.35 -27.14 35.78
CA ALA A 162 31.37 -28.15 36.06
C ALA A 162 32.76 -27.51 36.30
N LYS A 163 33.10 -26.46 35.55
CA LYS A 163 34.35 -25.70 35.77
C LYS A 163 34.33 -24.98 37.12
N ASP A 164 33.23 -24.30 37.46
CA ASP A 164 33.08 -23.55 38.72
C ASP A 164 33.06 -24.49 39.94
N GLU A 165 32.48 -25.69 39.81
CA GLU A 165 32.61 -26.74 40.83
C GLU A 165 34.03 -27.27 40.96
N SER A 166 34.76 -27.41 39.84
CA SER A 166 36.15 -27.88 39.86
C SER A 166 37.13 -26.85 40.45
N THR A 167 36.86 -25.56 40.30
CA THR A 167 37.64 -24.49 40.93
C THR A 167 37.28 -24.30 42.40
N LYS A 168 36.03 -24.60 42.81
CA LYS A 168 35.60 -24.58 44.22
C LYS A 168 36.02 -25.82 45.03
N LYS A 169 36.37 -26.92 44.35
CA LYS A 169 36.91 -28.16 44.94
C LYS A 169 38.46 -28.19 44.96
N LYS A 170 39.12 -27.14 44.48
CA LYS A 170 40.58 -26.90 44.59
C LYS A 170 40.85 -25.86 45.66
#